data_AF-A0A7Y5RPT7-F1
#
_entry.id   AF-A0A7Y5RPT7-F1
#
_cell.length_a   1.000
_cell.length_b   1.000
_cell.length_c   1.000
_cell.angle_alpha   90.00
_cell.angle_beta   90.00
_cell.angle_gamma   90.00
#
_symmetry.space_group_name_H-M   'P 1'
#
loop_
_entity.id
_entity.type
_entity.pdbx_description
1 polymer ?
#
loop_
_entity_poly.entity_id
_entity_poly.type
_entity_poly.pdbx_seq_one_letter_code
_entity_poly.pdbx_strand_id
1 'polypeptide(L)'
;MRYTTKAEYGIIALLSIANAPEGRPCSAKDIASAENMSLEYVEKLLHKLKQFGLVQSHRGASGGFTLATEPKNITLKHIIEALDGATFQTFCIDEVRENIVCNHLSACGLGDIWGGLKGVIDDYLSKITLESLRREHSEKQVGAAG
;
A
#
# COMPACT_ATOMS: atom_id res chain seq x y z
N MET A 1 4.60 -10.60 9.03
CA MET A 1 4.39 -9.84 7.78
C MET A 1 2.94 -9.40 7.76
N ARG A 2 2.67 -8.11 7.55
CA ARG A 2 1.32 -7.56 7.50
C ARG A 2 0.98 -7.23 6.04
N TYR A 3 0.47 -8.22 5.33
CA TYR A 3 -0.14 -8.04 4.03
C TYR A 3 -1.63 -8.31 4.22
N THR A 4 -2.42 -7.25 4.22
CA THR A 4 -3.87 -7.33 4.46
C THR A 4 -4.62 -7.05 3.17
N THR A 5 -5.90 -7.42 3.13
CA THR A 5 -6.81 -7.01 2.07
C THR A 5 -6.79 -5.49 1.86
N LYS A 6 -6.62 -4.73 2.94
CA LYS A 6 -6.51 -3.26 2.88
C LYS A 6 -5.31 -2.79 2.07
N ALA A 7 -4.14 -3.40 2.27
CA ALA A 7 -2.94 -3.06 1.50
C ALA A 7 -3.14 -3.38 0.01
N GLU A 8 -3.68 -4.56 -0.29
CA GLU A 8 -3.94 -5.00 -1.67
C GLU A 8 -4.92 -4.06 -2.40
N TYR A 9 -6.09 -3.78 -1.80
CA TYR A 9 -7.07 -2.87 -2.40
C TYR A 9 -6.59 -1.40 -2.43
N GLY A 10 -5.71 -1.01 -1.51
CA GLY A 10 -5.04 0.29 -1.57
C GLY A 10 -4.08 0.42 -2.74
N ILE A 11 -3.32 -0.64 -3.04
CA ILE A 11 -2.47 -0.72 -4.23
C ILE A 11 -3.33 -0.64 -5.50
N ILE A 12 -4.42 -1.40 -5.55
CA ILE A 12 -5.37 -1.38 -6.69
C ILE A 12 -5.91 0.05 -6.91
N ALA A 13 -6.38 0.72 -5.86
CA ALA A 13 -6.88 2.09 -5.97
C ALA A 13 -5.81 3.07 -6.48
N LEU A 14 -4.56 2.93 -6.02
CA LEU A 14 -3.43 3.73 -6.51
C LEU A 14 -3.09 3.43 -7.97
N LEU A 15 -3.20 2.18 -8.41
CA LEU A 15 -3.02 1.80 -9.80
C LEU A 15 -4.11 2.40 -10.69
N SER A 16 -5.37 2.41 -10.25
CA SER A 16 -6.46 3.08 -10.99
C SER A 16 -6.16 4.56 -11.20
N ILE A 17 -5.61 5.24 -10.18
CA ILE A 17 -5.19 6.66 -10.28
C ILE A 17 -3.95 6.80 -11.18
N ALA A 18 -2.96 5.93 -11.04
CA ALA A 18 -1.72 5.97 -11.81
C ALA A 18 -1.93 5.69 -13.31
N ASN A 19 -2.95 4.90 -13.65
CA ASN A 19 -3.31 4.56 -15.03
C ASN A 19 -4.23 5.59 -15.68
N ALA A 20 -4.72 6.57 -14.91
CA ALA A 20 -5.48 7.68 -15.47
C ALA A 20 -4.59 8.55 -16.36
N PRO A 21 -5.17 9.23 -17.37
CA PRO A 21 -4.46 10.25 -18.13
C PRO A 21 -3.80 11.27 -17.20
N GLU A 22 -2.59 11.70 -17.53
CA GLU A 22 -1.81 12.60 -16.70
C GLU A 22 -2.61 13.86 -16.34
N GLY A 23 -2.58 14.21 -15.05
CA GLY A 23 -3.30 15.37 -14.52
C GLY A 23 -4.82 15.21 -14.40
N ARG A 24 -5.42 14.08 -14.81
CA ARG A 24 -6.85 13.83 -14.68
C ARG A 24 -7.17 13.20 -13.32
N PRO A 25 -7.96 13.85 -12.44
CA PRO A 25 -8.39 13.25 -11.19
C PRO A 25 -9.31 12.05 -11.42
N CYS A 26 -9.17 11.01 -10.59
CA CYS A 26 -10.10 9.88 -10.51
C CYS A 26 -11.03 10.04 -9.32
N SER A 27 -12.35 9.97 -9.52
CA SER A 27 -13.27 10.00 -8.38
C SER A 27 -13.25 8.67 -7.62
N ALA A 28 -13.55 8.71 -6.31
CA ALA A 28 -13.71 7.49 -5.51
C ALA A 28 -14.83 6.59 -6.07
N LYS A 29 -15.85 7.19 -6.68
CA LYS A 29 -16.96 6.47 -7.33
C LYS A 29 -16.51 5.70 -8.58
N ASP A 30 -15.63 6.30 -9.39
CA ASP A 30 -15.08 5.66 -10.58
C ASP A 30 -14.21 4.47 -10.17
N ILE A 31 -13.34 4.65 -9.18
CA ILE A 31 -12.47 3.58 -8.65
C ILE A 31 -13.31 2.44 -8.06
N ALA A 32 -14.31 2.77 -7.23
CA ALA A 32 -15.20 1.77 -6.63
C ALA A 32 -15.93 0.93 -7.69
N SER A 33 -16.38 1.58 -8.76
CA SER A 33 -17.10 0.93 -9.86
C SER A 33 -16.17 0.09 -10.74
N ALA A 34 -14.97 0.60 -11.06
CA ALA A 34 -13.99 -0.10 -11.90
C ALA A 34 -13.42 -1.35 -11.22
N GLU A 35 -13.21 -1.29 -9.90
CA GLU A 35 -12.53 -2.33 -9.14
C GLU A 35 -13.49 -3.19 -8.30
N ASN A 36 -14.80 -3.05 -8.52
CA ASN A 36 -15.87 -3.77 -7.80
C ASN A 36 -15.73 -3.71 -6.26
N MET A 37 -15.44 -2.51 -5.74
CA MET A 37 -15.34 -2.20 -4.32
C MET A 37 -16.51 -1.33 -3.86
N SER A 38 -16.85 -1.35 -2.58
CA SER A 38 -17.82 -0.38 -2.04
C SER A 38 -17.23 1.03 -2.02
N LEU A 39 -18.06 2.04 -2.32
CA LEU A 39 -17.63 3.44 -2.31
C LEU A 39 -17.04 3.84 -0.94
N GLU A 40 -17.72 3.46 0.15
CA GLU A 40 -17.25 3.75 1.51
C GLU A 40 -15.86 3.18 1.78
N TYR A 41 -15.57 1.97 1.27
CA TYR A 41 -14.27 1.34 1.46
C TYR A 41 -13.17 2.08 0.70
N VAL A 42 -13.44 2.44 -0.57
CA VAL A 42 -12.51 3.25 -1.38
C VAL A 42 -12.26 4.62 -0.74
N GLU A 43 -13.29 5.30 -0.24
CA GLU A 43 -13.14 6.58 0.46
C GLU A 43 -12.27 6.45 1.71
N LYS A 44 -12.44 5.38 2.50
CA LYS A 44 -11.58 5.09 3.67
C LYS A 44 -10.12 4.85 3.28
N LEU A 45 -9.87 4.11 2.19
CA LEU A 45 -8.52 3.89 1.66
C LEU A 45 -7.89 5.21 1.22
N LEU A 46 -8.58 5.98 0.38
CA LEU A 46 -8.09 7.24 -0.17
C LEU A 46 -7.87 8.30 0.91
N HIS A 47 -8.69 8.30 1.97
CA HIS A 47 -8.49 9.17 3.11
C HIS A 47 -7.15 8.89 3.82
N LYS A 48 -6.85 7.62 4.11
CA LYS A 48 -5.57 7.24 4.71
C LYS A 48 -4.39 7.55 3.78
N LEU A 49 -4.49 7.17 2.51
CA LEU A 49 -3.45 7.43 1.52
C LEU A 49 -3.17 8.94 1.39
N LYS A 50 -4.20 9.78 1.50
CA LYS A 50 -4.05 11.24 1.53
C LYS A 50 -3.33 11.74 2.78
N GLN A 51 -3.66 11.21 3.96
CA GLN A 51 -3.00 11.58 5.22
C GLN A 51 -1.49 11.27 5.18
N PHE A 52 -1.10 10.20 4.51
CA PHE A 52 0.29 9.83 4.29
C PHE A 52 0.93 10.47 3.05
N GLY A 53 0.22 11.40 2.39
CA GLY A 53 0.77 12.16 1.27
C GLY A 53 1.03 11.34 0.00
N LEU A 54 0.32 10.22 -0.21
CA LEU A 54 0.42 9.40 -1.42
C LEU A 54 -0.53 9.88 -2.53
N VAL A 55 -1.65 10.49 -2.14
CA VAL A 55 -2.63 11.08 -3.07
C VAL A 55 -3.01 12.50 -2.64
N GLN A 56 -3.48 13.28 -3.60
CA GLN A 56 -4.05 14.61 -3.38
C GLN A 56 -5.51 14.61 -3.82
N SER A 57 -6.36 15.38 -3.14
CA SER A 57 -7.79 15.50 -3.45
C SER A 57 -8.10 16.84 -4.13
N HIS A 58 -8.83 16.79 -5.23
CA HIS A 58 -9.33 17.95 -5.97
C HIS A 58 -10.84 18.08 -5.77
N ARG A 59 -11.34 19.30 -5.54
CA ARG A 59 -12.77 19.58 -5.33
C ARG A 59 -13.47 19.95 -6.64
N GLY A 60 -14.80 19.88 -6.64
CA GLY A 60 -15.65 20.30 -7.77
C GLY A 60 -16.27 19.12 -8.52
N ALA A 61 -17.10 19.43 -9.53
CA ALA A 61 -17.85 18.42 -10.31
C ALA A 61 -16.94 17.45 -11.10
N SER A 62 -15.70 17.87 -11.39
CA SER A 62 -14.66 17.05 -12.03
C SER A 62 -13.49 16.78 -11.07
N GLY A 63 -13.75 16.88 -9.76
CA GLY A 63 -12.79 16.58 -8.71
C GLY A 63 -12.53 15.08 -8.55
N GLY A 64 -11.67 14.72 -7.61
CA GLY A 64 -11.23 13.35 -7.41
C GLY A 64 -9.85 13.31 -6.78
N PHE A 65 -9.09 12.27 -7.09
CA PHE A 65 -7.77 12.03 -6.55
C PHE A 65 -6.72 11.93 -7.65
N THR A 66 -5.55 12.51 -7.41
CA THR A 66 -4.34 12.31 -8.20
C THR A 66 -3.24 11.78 -7.30
N LEU A 67 -2.19 11.18 -7.87
CA LEU A 67 -0.99 10.88 -7.09
C LEU A 67 -0.34 12.19 -6.60
N ALA A 68 0.25 12.15 -5.42
CA ALA A 68 0.96 13.30 -4.86
C ALA A 68 2.39 13.45 -5.41
N THR A 69 2.92 12.40 -6.00
CA THR A 69 4.25 12.35 -6.65
C THR A 69 4.21 11.32 -7.79
N GLU A 70 5.29 11.24 -8.57
CA GLU A 70 5.41 10.26 -9.65
C GLU A 70 5.34 8.82 -9.12
N PRO A 71 4.72 7.87 -9.85
CA PRO A 71 4.54 6.50 -9.38
C PRO A 71 5.87 5.78 -9.05
N LYS A 72 6.97 6.17 -9.70
CA LYS A 72 8.32 5.63 -9.44
C LYS A 72 8.86 5.98 -8.05
N ASN A 73 8.29 6.99 -7.39
CA ASN A 73 8.66 7.41 -6.03
C ASN A 73 7.75 6.79 -4.96
N ILE A 74 6.70 6.06 -5.35
CA ILE A 74 5.75 5.42 -4.44
C ILE A 74 6.12 3.94 -4.36
N THR A 75 6.60 3.48 -3.20
CA THR A 75 7.01 2.07 -3.01
C THR A 75 5.89 1.25 -2.36
N LEU A 76 5.92 -0.07 -2.50
CA LEU A 76 4.99 -0.95 -1.78
C LEU A 76 5.12 -0.77 -0.27
N LYS A 77 6.35 -0.53 0.21
CA LYS A 77 6.61 -0.19 1.62
C LYS A 77 5.79 1.04 2.05
N HIS A 78 5.83 2.14 1.29
CA HIS A 78 5.05 3.34 1.60
C HIS A 78 3.55 3.04 1.71
N ILE A 79 3.01 2.24 0.78
CA ILE A 79 1.58 1.93 0.71
C ILE A 79 1.16 1.07 1.92
N ILE A 80 1.95 0.06 2.26
CA ILE A 80 1.69 -0.81 3.41
C ILE A 80 1.81 -0.02 4.73
N GLU A 81 2.83 0.81 4.88
CA GLU A 81 2.98 1.67 6.07
C GLU A 81 1.79 2.63 6.23
N ALA A 82 1.30 3.22 5.14
CA ALA A 82 0.15 4.12 5.17
C ALA A 82 -1.17 3.44 5.61
N LEU A 83 -1.36 2.17 5.23
CA LEU A 83 -2.64 1.47 5.41
C LEU A 83 -2.66 0.58 6.66
N ASP A 84 -1.53 -0.03 6.97
CA ASP A 84 -1.33 -1.08 7.98
C ASP A 84 -0.25 -0.74 9.03
N GLY A 85 0.45 0.39 8.88
CA GLY A 85 1.39 0.94 9.86
C GLY A 85 2.81 0.38 9.72
N ALA A 86 2.98 -0.93 9.83
CA ALA A 86 4.27 -1.60 9.70
C ALA A 86 4.19 -2.82 8.79
N THR A 87 5.20 -2.99 7.92
CA THR A 87 5.40 -4.15 7.03
C THR A 87 5.58 -5.45 7.81
N PHE A 88 6.33 -5.37 8.91
CA PHE A 88 6.60 -6.46 9.82
C PHE A 88 6.66 -5.92 11.24
N GLN A 89 5.79 -6.44 12.10
CA GLN A 89 5.83 -6.14 13.53
C GLN A 89 6.85 -7.07 14.17
N THR A 90 7.86 -6.48 14.81
CA THR A 90 8.77 -7.23 15.68
C THR A 90 8.03 -7.62 16.95
N PHE A 91 8.01 -8.90 17.28
CA PHE A 91 7.31 -9.39 18.46
C PHE A 91 8.04 -9.08 19.78
N CYS A 92 9.20 -8.43 19.75
CA CYS A 92 9.98 -8.07 20.94
C CYS A 92 9.80 -6.61 21.37
N ILE A 93 8.70 -5.96 20.99
CA ILE A 93 8.33 -4.62 21.49
C ILE A 93 7.03 -4.72 22.28
N ASP A 94 6.92 -3.90 23.33
CA ASP A 94 5.81 -3.98 24.28
C ASP A 94 4.48 -3.60 23.63
N GLU A 95 4.48 -2.71 22.62
CA GLU A 95 3.25 -2.29 21.93
C GLU A 95 2.58 -3.42 21.14
N VAL A 96 3.33 -4.48 20.79
CA VAL A 96 2.81 -5.68 20.11
C VAL A 96 2.37 -6.75 21.11
N ARG A 97 2.90 -6.71 22.34
CA ARG A 97 2.63 -7.69 23.39
C ARG A 97 1.53 -7.18 24.31
N GLU A 98 0.29 -7.25 23.83
CA GLU A 98 -0.88 -6.76 24.59
C GLU A 98 -0.88 -7.25 26.07
N ASN A 99 -0.79 -8.57 26.28
CA ASN A 99 -0.97 -9.19 27.60
C ASN A 99 0.21 -10.06 28.05
N ILE A 100 1.37 -9.96 27.38
CA ILE A 100 2.53 -10.83 27.63
C ILE A 100 3.74 -9.99 28.02
N VAL A 101 4.09 -10.00 29.30
CA VAL A 101 5.32 -9.37 29.79
C VAL A 101 6.53 -10.22 29.38
N CYS A 102 7.44 -9.64 28.60
CA CYS A 102 8.68 -10.32 28.21
C CYS A 102 9.78 -10.12 29.25
N ASN A 103 10.08 -11.14 30.05
CA ASN A 103 11.21 -11.06 31.00
C ASN A 103 12.58 -11.32 30.37
N HIS A 104 12.65 -11.47 29.03
CA HIS A 104 13.86 -11.88 28.32
C HIS A 104 14.43 -10.82 27.37
N LEU A 105 13.87 -9.60 27.34
CA LEU A 105 14.22 -8.54 26.38
C LEU A 105 15.73 -8.27 26.26
N SER A 106 16.48 -8.30 27.38
CA SER A 106 17.93 -8.05 27.41
C SER A 106 18.81 -9.30 27.22
N ALA A 107 18.24 -10.51 27.29
CA ALA A 107 18.99 -11.77 27.28
C ALA A 107 18.63 -12.68 26.09
N CYS A 108 17.70 -12.26 25.24
CA CYS A 108 17.14 -13.05 24.16
C CYS A 108 17.59 -12.52 22.80
N GLY A 109 18.36 -13.32 22.05
CA GLY A 109 18.80 -13.00 20.68
C GLY A 109 17.69 -12.97 19.62
N LEU A 110 16.42 -13.23 19.99
CA LEU A 110 15.31 -13.17 19.04
C LEU A 110 15.04 -11.76 18.54
N GLY A 111 15.34 -10.71 19.33
CA GLY A 111 15.18 -9.32 18.91
C GLY A 111 15.96 -9.01 17.64
N ASP A 112 17.25 -9.39 17.61
CA ASP A 112 18.13 -9.19 16.46
C ASP A 112 17.69 -10.02 15.24
N ILE A 113 17.24 -11.25 15.45
CA ILE A 113 16.72 -12.10 14.37
C ILE A 113 15.47 -11.48 13.75
N TRP A 114 14.50 -11.04 14.56
CA TRP A 114 13.29 -10.40 14.06
C TRP A 114 13.59 -9.04 13.41
N GLY A 115 14.53 -8.28 13.96
CA GLY A 115 15.01 -7.03 13.37
C GLY A 115 15.65 -7.26 12.01
N GLY A 116 16.51 -8.29 11.89
CA GLY A 116 17.12 -8.70 10.64
C GLY A 116 16.09 -9.10 9.58
N LEU A 117 15.11 -9.93 9.94
CA LEU A 117 14.01 -10.31 9.04
C LEU A 117 13.19 -9.10 8.60
N LYS A 118 12.84 -8.20 9.53
CA LYS A 118 12.17 -6.94 9.20
C LYS A 118 12.99 -6.12 8.20
N GLY A 119 14.30 -6.02 8.40
CA GLY A 119 15.21 -5.33 7.49
C GLY A 119 15.17 -5.89 6.07
N VAL A 120 15.19 -7.22 5.91
CA VAL A 120 15.09 -7.88 4.60
C VAL A 120 13.74 -7.59 3.92
N ILE A 121 12.64 -7.67 4.68
CA ILE A 121 11.30 -7.39 4.15
C ILE A 121 11.18 -5.91 3.72
N ASP A 122 11.64 -4.99 4.56
CA ASP A 122 11.61 -3.55 4.28
C ASP A 122 12.43 -3.20 3.04
N ASP A 123 13.64 -3.75 2.93
CA ASP A 123 14.51 -3.54 1.77
C ASP A 123 13.85 -4.04 0.49
N TYR A 124 13.31 -5.26 0.51
CA TYR A 124 12.61 -5.83 -0.64
C TYR A 124 11.41 -4.97 -1.08
N LEU A 125 10.53 -4.60 -0.15
CA LEU A 125 9.33 -3.81 -0.45
C LEU A 125 9.65 -2.36 -0.85
N SER A 126 10.79 -1.81 -0.40
CA SER A 126 11.24 -0.47 -0.79
C SER A 126 11.74 -0.38 -2.24
N LYS A 127 12.11 -1.51 -2.83
CA LYS A 127 12.60 -1.59 -4.22
C LYS A 127 11.49 -1.73 -5.25
N ILE A 128 10.29 -2.15 -4.83
CA ILE A 128 9.15 -2.31 -5.72
C ILE A 128 8.37 -1.00 -5.70
N THR A 129 8.18 -0.39 -6.86
CA THR A 129 7.47 0.88 -7.01
C THR A 129 6.10 0.68 -7.62
N LEU A 130 5.20 1.65 -7.43
CA LEU A 130 3.90 1.69 -8.10
C LEU A 130 4.09 1.70 -9.62
N GLU A 131 5.13 2.39 -10.13
CA GLU A 131 5.49 2.36 -11.56
C GLU A 131 5.81 0.95 -12.03
N SER A 132 6.61 0.18 -11.27
CA SER A 132 6.95 -1.20 -11.61
C SER A 132 5.71 -2.12 -11.65
N LEU A 133 4.64 -1.74 -10.94
CA LEU A 133 3.36 -2.44 -10.98
C LEU A 133 2.43 -1.97 -12.11
N ARG A 134 2.69 -0.81 -12.73
CA ARG A 134 1.94 -0.32 -13.89
C ARG A 134 2.29 -1.18 -15.11
N ARG A 135 1.49 -2.23 -15.35
CA ARG A 135 1.55 -3.12 -16.53
C ARG A 135 2.97 -3.60 -16.90
N GLU A 136 3.38 -4.72 -16.31
CA GLU A 136 4.12 -5.78 -17.02
C GLU A 136 3.18 -6.75 -17.79
N HIS A 137 1.90 -6.41 -17.96
CA HIS A 137 0.88 -7.25 -18.60
C HIS A 137 0.53 -6.83 -20.05
N SER A 138 1.48 -6.28 -20.81
CA SER A 138 1.29 -6.12 -22.26
C SER A 138 1.62 -7.36 -23.11
N GLU A 139 2.24 -8.41 -22.54
CA GLU A 139 2.72 -9.56 -23.34
C GLU A 139 2.26 -10.97 -22.91
N LYS A 140 1.46 -11.13 -21.84
CA LYS A 140 1.11 -12.49 -21.34
C LYS A 140 -0.38 -12.90 -21.32
N GLN A 141 -1.27 -12.20 -22.02
CA GLN A 141 -2.67 -12.67 -22.19
C GLN A 141 -3.20 -12.53 -23.62
N VAL A 142 -2.43 -12.99 -24.61
CA VAL A 142 -2.95 -13.47 -25.91
C VAL A 142 -2.32 -14.82 -26.17
N GLY A 143 -2.88 -15.87 -25.57
CA GLY A 143 -2.31 -17.22 -25.65
C GLY A 143 -3.09 -18.26 -24.88
N ALA A 144 -4.43 -18.19 -24.90
CA ALA A 144 -5.32 -19.27 -24.43
C ALA A 144 -6.67 -19.16 -25.14
N ALA A 145 -6.63 -19.17 -26.47
CA ALA A 145 -7.75 -19.50 -27.33
C ALA A 145 -7.17 -20.11 -28.60
N GLY A 146 -6.97 -21.42 -28.55
CA GLY A 146 -6.52 -22.29 -29.62
C GLY A 146 -6.89 -23.71 -29.26
#